data_AF-A0A5V6M0J0-F1
#
_entry.id   AF-A0A5V6M0J0-F1
#
_cell.length_a   1.000
_cell.length_b   1.000
_cell.length_c   1.000
_cell.angle_alpha   90.00
_cell.angle_beta   90.00
_cell.angle_gamma   90.00
#
_symmetry.space_group_name_H-M   'P 1'
#
loop_
_entity.id
_entity.type
_entity.pdbx_description
1 polymer ?
#
loop_
_entity_poly.entity_id
_entity_poly.type
_entity_poly.pdbx_seq_one_letter_code
_entity_poly.pdbx_strand_id
1 'polypeptide(L)'
;MSNLLQTGAEFEKKLKERAESTEKMLNDEFRKLEESVNRELTSNESLIRNAINDHTTALKELLERYQKTTVDTMDAHWKTVLKMSVKRWLWLIIVSVLMFATTGSLLWYQGMKINANMNILREQKESLEKLNAKTWGVRYHEDSNGRFLVLPKGMKAETNWTKDNGKLNAVRLVQE
;
A
#
# COMPACT_ATOMS: atom_id res chain seq x y z
N MET A 1 -25.66 -83.89 -83.99
CA MET A 1 -25.31 -82.48 -83.67
C MET A 1 -26.35 -81.74 -82.83
N SER A 2 -27.58 -82.28 -82.63
CA SER A 2 -28.65 -81.64 -81.86
C SER A 2 -28.39 -81.56 -80.34
N ASN A 3 -27.93 -82.66 -79.71
CA ASN A 3 -27.76 -82.70 -78.25
C ASN A 3 -26.72 -81.70 -77.70
N LEU A 4 -25.62 -81.43 -78.43
CA LEU A 4 -24.57 -80.50 -77.98
C LEU A 4 -25.04 -79.03 -77.95
N LEU A 5 -25.88 -78.63 -78.91
CA LEU A 5 -26.43 -77.27 -78.94
C LEU A 5 -27.49 -77.06 -77.85
N GLN A 6 -28.28 -78.09 -77.57
CA GLN A 6 -29.25 -78.06 -76.46
C GLN A 6 -28.53 -78.01 -75.10
N THR A 7 -27.46 -78.78 -74.92
CA THR A 7 -26.64 -78.72 -73.70
C THR A 7 -25.98 -77.35 -73.53
N GLY A 8 -25.50 -76.72 -74.61
CA GLY A 8 -24.94 -75.36 -74.56
C GLY A 8 -25.96 -74.30 -74.13
N ALA A 9 -27.18 -74.35 -74.66
CA ALA A 9 -28.25 -73.42 -74.32
C ALA A 9 -28.74 -73.57 -72.85
N GLU A 10 -28.85 -74.82 -72.35
CA GLU A 10 -29.16 -75.07 -70.94
C GLU A 10 -28.05 -74.58 -70.01
N PHE A 11 -26.79 -74.71 -70.43
CA PHE A 11 -25.64 -74.23 -69.67
C PHE A 11 -25.63 -72.70 -69.58
N GLU A 12 -25.87 -72.02 -70.71
CA GLU A 12 -25.93 -70.56 -70.76
C GLU A 12 -27.07 -70.02 -69.87
N LYS A 13 -28.24 -70.67 -69.89
CA LYS A 13 -29.37 -70.31 -69.02
C LYS A 13 -29.03 -70.47 -67.54
N LYS A 14 -28.42 -71.60 -67.15
CA LYS A 14 -27.96 -71.82 -65.77
C LYS A 14 -26.90 -70.81 -65.34
N LEU A 15 -26.01 -70.39 -66.25
CA LEU A 15 -25.00 -69.37 -65.95
C LEU A 15 -25.65 -68.01 -65.73
N LYS A 16 -26.63 -67.62 -66.54
CA LYS A 16 -27.40 -66.36 -66.34
C LYS A 16 -28.20 -66.40 -65.04
N GLU A 17 -28.90 -67.49 -64.75
CA GLU A 17 -29.64 -67.66 -63.48
C GLU A 17 -28.71 -67.61 -62.26
N ARG A 18 -27.51 -68.23 -62.34
CA ARG A 18 -26.52 -68.15 -61.28
C ARG A 18 -25.92 -66.76 -61.14
N ALA A 19 -25.65 -66.06 -62.24
CA ALA A 19 -25.14 -64.70 -62.22
C ALA A 19 -26.16 -63.75 -61.58
N GLU A 20 -27.43 -63.81 -62.00
CA GLU A 20 -28.52 -63.01 -61.42
C GLU A 20 -28.77 -63.35 -59.95
N SER A 21 -28.73 -64.63 -59.57
CA SER A 21 -28.86 -65.04 -58.16
C SER A 21 -27.69 -64.54 -57.32
N THR A 22 -26.47 -64.58 -57.86
CA THR A 22 -25.26 -64.10 -57.16
C THR A 22 -25.29 -62.58 -57.02
N GLU A 23 -25.72 -61.86 -58.06
CA GLU A 23 -25.87 -60.40 -58.04
C GLU A 23 -26.95 -59.96 -57.04
N LYS A 24 -28.11 -60.65 -57.02
CA LYS A 24 -29.16 -60.37 -56.03
C LYS A 24 -28.69 -60.65 -54.60
N MET A 25 -27.99 -61.77 -54.39
CA MET A 25 -27.44 -62.11 -53.07
C MET A 25 -26.40 -61.06 -52.63
N LEU A 26 -25.51 -60.66 -53.53
CA LEU A 26 -24.49 -59.65 -53.26
C LEU A 26 -25.10 -58.29 -52.91
N ASN A 27 -26.13 -57.86 -53.65
CA ASN A 27 -26.83 -56.60 -53.40
C ASN A 27 -27.59 -56.62 -52.06
N ASP A 28 -28.17 -57.76 -51.68
CA ASP A 28 -28.81 -57.91 -50.37
C ASP A 28 -27.80 -57.83 -49.22
N GLU A 29 -26.65 -58.48 -49.36
CA GLU A 29 -25.56 -58.41 -48.38
C GLU A 29 -24.98 -56.99 -48.28
N PHE A 30 -24.78 -56.29 -49.41
CA PHE A 30 -24.34 -54.89 -49.39
C PHE A 30 -25.34 -53.99 -48.68
N ARG A 31 -26.64 -54.14 -48.95
CA ARG A 31 -27.68 -53.37 -48.26
C ARG A 31 -27.70 -53.65 -46.76
N LYS A 32 -27.59 -54.91 -46.35
CA LYS A 32 -27.51 -55.28 -44.92
C LYS A 32 -26.26 -54.67 -44.26
N LEU A 33 -25.12 -54.69 -44.95
CA LEU A 33 -23.88 -54.11 -44.45
C LEU A 33 -24.04 -52.59 -44.29
N GLU A 34 -24.60 -51.90 -45.28
CA GLU A 34 -24.84 -50.45 -45.24
C GLU A 34 -25.78 -50.07 -44.08
N GLU A 35 -26.88 -50.82 -43.89
CA GLU A 35 -27.77 -50.63 -42.74
C GLU A 35 -27.06 -50.89 -41.40
N SER A 36 -26.25 -51.95 -41.31
CA SER A 36 -25.50 -52.28 -40.09
C SER A 36 -24.49 -51.19 -39.75
N VAL A 37 -23.72 -50.74 -40.73
CA VAL A 37 -22.72 -49.67 -40.56
C VAL A 37 -23.40 -48.37 -40.16
N ASN A 38 -24.50 -47.99 -40.82
CA ASN A 38 -25.22 -46.76 -40.48
C ASN A 38 -25.82 -46.81 -39.06
N ARG A 39 -26.35 -47.96 -38.65
CA ARG A 39 -26.83 -48.17 -37.26
C ARG A 39 -25.70 -48.05 -36.25
N GLU A 40 -24.57 -48.70 -36.50
CA GLU A 40 -23.42 -48.65 -35.61
C GLU A 40 -22.83 -47.24 -35.52
N LEU A 41 -22.74 -46.53 -36.66
CA LEU A 41 -22.27 -45.15 -36.72
C LEU A 41 -23.19 -44.21 -35.93
N THR A 42 -24.50 -44.32 -36.12
CA THR A 42 -25.51 -43.53 -35.39
C THR A 42 -25.47 -43.83 -33.90
N SER A 43 -25.33 -45.11 -33.54
CA SER A 43 -25.19 -45.54 -32.15
C SER A 43 -23.93 -44.95 -31.53
N ASN A 44 -22.80 -45.05 -32.21
CA ASN A 44 -21.52 -44.54 -31.72
C ASN A 44 -21.53 -43.00 -31.59
N GLU A 45 -22.13 -42.30 -32.56
CA GLU A 45 -22.34 -40.85 -32.48
C GLU A 45 -23.15 -40.47 -31.24
N SER A 46 -24.26 -41.18 -30.97
CA SER A 46 -25.07 -40.91 -29.79
C SER A 46 -24.34 -41.20 -28.47
N LEU A 47 -23.56 -42.28 -28.41
CA LEU A 47 -22.74 -42.64 -27.25
C LEU A 47 -21.68 -41.58 -26.96
N ILE A 48 -20.99 -41.10 -28.00
CA ILE A 48 -19.98 -40.05 -27.87
C ILE A 48 -20.63 -38.74 -27.42
N ARG A 49 -21.77 -38.35 -28.02
CA ARG A 49 -22.51 -37.14 -27.61
C ARG A 49 -22.95 -37.21 -26.15
N ASN A 50 -23.47 -38.35 -25.70
CA ASN A 50 -23.89 -38.54 -24.31
C ASN A 50 -22.69 -38.48 -23.36
N ALA A 51 -21.59 -39.18 -23.66
CA ALA A 51 -20.39 -39.15 -22.85
C ALA A 51 -19.78 -37.74 -22.74
N ILE A 52 -19.78 -36.97 -23.83
CA ILE A 52 -19.34 -35.57 -23.83
C ILE A 52 -20.24 -34.72 -22.93
N ASN A 53 -21.56 -34.91 -23.01
CA ASN A 53 -22.52 -34.13 -22.24
C ASN A 53 -22.42 -34.44 -20.74
N ASP A 54 -22.29 -35.72 -20.38
CA ASP A 54 -22.06 -36.17 -19.00
C ASP A 54 -20.75 -35.58 -18.45
N HIS A 55 -19.67 -35.67 -19.22
CA HIS A 55 -18.38 -35.11 -18.84
C HIS A 55 -18.44 -33.58 -18.68
N THR A 56 -19.15 -32.88 -19.57
CA THR A 56 -19.33 -31.43 -19.50
C THR A 56 -20.13 -31.04 -18.26
N THR A 57 -21.14 -31.82 -17.90
CA THR A 57 -21.97 -31.59 -16.71
C THR A 57 -21.16 -31.82 -15.43
N ALA A 58 -20.40 -32.92 -15.36
CA ALA A 58 -19.50 -33.20 -14.24
C ALA A 58 -18.44 -32.10 -14.05
N LEU A 59 -17.87 -31.59 -15.15
CA LEU A 59 -16.93 -30.46 -15.09
C LEU A 59 -17.57 -29.18 -14.56
N LYS A 60 -18.80 -28.86 -14.98
CA LYS A 60 -19.53 -27.70 -14.46
C LYS A 60 -19.77 -27.82 -12.95
N GLU A 61 -20.24 -28.98 -12.48
CA GLU A 61 -20.46 -29.20 -11.05
C GLU A 61 -19.17 -29.11 -10.23
N LEU A 62 -18.05 -29.63 -10.76
CA LEU A 62 -16.76 -29.51 -10.11
C LEU A 62 -16.31 -28.05 -10.05
N LEU A 63 -16.45 -27.31 -11.14
CA LEU A 63 -16.05 -25.90 -11.21
C LEU A 63 -16.91 -25.03 -10.28
N GLU A 64 -18.22 -25.26 -10.22
CA GLU A 64 -19.11 -24.59 -9.28
C GLU A 64 -18.74 -24.91 -7.82
N ARG A 65 -18.41 -26.17 -7.51
CA ARG A 65 -17.92 -26.55 -6.18
C ARG A 65 -16.61 -25.84 -5.85
N TYR A 66 -15.63 -25.86 -6.76
CA TYR A 66 -14.36 -25.18 -6.57
C TYR A 66 -14.53 -23.68 -6.38
N GLN A 67 -15.34 -23.03 -7.21
CA GLN A 67 -15.60 -21.60 -7.12
C GLN A 67 -16.28 -21.24 -5.79
N LYS A 68 -17.30 -22.01 -5.39
CA LYS A 68 -18.02 -21.76 -4.14
C LYS A 68 -17.12 -21.98 -2.93
N THR A 69 -16.38 -23.09 -2.88
CA THR A 69 -15.48 -23.38 -1.76
C THR A 69 -14.33 -22.39 -1.69
N THR A 70 -13.69 -22.03 -2.81
CA THR A 70 -12.57 -21.08 -2.80
C THR A 70 -13.00 -19.67 -2.39
N VAL A 71 -14.11 -19.16 -2.94
CA VAL A 71 -14.60 -17.82 -2.60
C VAL A 71 -15.09 -17.74 -1.16
N ASP A 72 -15.89 -18.70 -0.69
CA ASP A 72 -16.43 -18.66 0.67
C ASP A 72 -15.34 -18.84 1.74
N THR A 73 -14.36 -19.73 1.50
CA THR A 73 -13.26 -19.94 2.43
C THR A 73 -12.27 -18.77 2.44
N MET A 74 -11.96 -18.19 1.27
CA MET A 74 -11.05 -17.04 1.21
C MET A 74 -11.66 -15.78 1.82
N ASP A 75 -12.96 -15.51 1.63
CA ASP A 75 -13.62 -14.33 2.21
C ASP A 75 -13.70 -14.43 3.75
N ALA A 76 -14.02 -15.61 4.28
CA ALA A 76 -14.09 -15.83 5.73
C ALA A 76 -12.71 -15.69 6.41
N HIS A 77 -11.67 -16.27 5.81
CA HIS A 77 -10.30 -16.15 6.31
C HIS A 77 -9.80 -14.70 6.23
N TRP A 78 -10.02 -14.02 5.10
CA TRP A 78 -9.56 -12.65 4.88
C TRP A 78 -10.23 -11.65 5.83
N LYS A 79 -11.55 -11.72 6.02
CA LYS A 79 -12.28 -10.83 6.95
C LYS A 79 -11.79 -10.96 8.39
N THR A 80 -11.51 -12.18 8.81
CA THR A 80 -11.07 -12.47 10.19
C THR A 80 -9.65 -11.96 10.43
N VAL A 81 -8.73 -12.24 9.49
CA VAL A 81 -7.34 -11.78 9.56
C VAL A 81 -7.27 -10.25 9.47
N LEU A 82 -8.04 -9.62 8.58
CA LEU A 82 -8.10 -8.15 8.49
C LEU A 82 -8.58 -7.52 9.79
N LYS A 83 -9.70 -7.99 10.36
CA LYS A 83 -10.23 -7.42 11.61
C LYS A 83 -9.23 -7.51 12.76
N MET A 84 -8.53 -8.65 12.89
CA MET A 84 -7.52 -8.83 13.94
C MET A 84 -6.25 -8.02 13.68
N SER A 85 -5.78 -7.98 12.43
CA SER A 85 -4.56 -7.28 12.06
C SER A 85 -4.75 -5.78 12.18
N VAL A 86 -5.81 -5.22 11.57
CA VAL A 86 -6.09 -3.78 11.60
C VAL A 86 -6.20 -3.28 13.05
N LYS A 87 -6.89 -4.01 13.93
CA LYS A 87 -7.03 -3.61 15.34
C LYS A 87 -5.69 -3.54 16.08
N ARG A 88 -4.79 -4.50 15.87
CA ARG A 88 -3.46 -4.51 16.50
C ARG A 88 -2.55 -3.42 15.94
N TRP A 89 -2.51 -3.25 14.62
CA TRP A 89 -1.71 -2.23 13.94
C TRP A 89 -2.17 -0.81 14.28
N LEU A 90 -3.48 -0.58 14.36
CA LEU A 90 -4.05 0.71 14.71
C LEU A 90 -3.70 1.11 16.16
N TRP A 91 -3.67 0.13 17.08
CA TRP A 91 -3.22 0.37 18.46
C TRP A 91 -1.74 0.77 18.53
N LEU A 92 -0.88 0.12 17.75
CA LEU A 92 0.54 0.47 17.68
C LEU A 92 0.76 1.90 17.18
N ILE A 93 -0.02 2.32 16.17
CA ILE A 93 0.04 3.68 15.64
C ILE A 93 -0.39 4.69 16.71
N ILE A 94 -1.50 4.44 17.42
CA ILE A 94 -1.99 5.33 18.48
C ILE A 94 -0.94 5.50 19.58
N VAL A 95 -0.36 4.41 20.07
CA VAL A 95 0.67 4.47 21.13
C VAL A 95 1.92 5.20 20.65
N SER A 96 2.33 4.97 19.39
CA SER A 96 3.47 5.67 18.79
C SER A 96 3.23 7.17 18.73
N VAL A 97 2.08 7.60 18.20
CA VAL A 97 1.69 9.03 18.14
C VAL A 97 1.63 9.63 19.54
N LEU A 98 1.09 8.91 20.53
CA LEU A 98 1.05 9.37 21.91
C LEU A 98 2.46 9.60 22.48
N MET A 99 3.38 8.66 22.27
CA MET A 99 4.79 8.79 22.69
C MET A 99 5.49 9.99 22.03
N PHE A 100 5.26 10.19 20.73
CA PHE A 100 5.81 11.35 20.02
C PHE A 100 5.20 12.67 20.48
N ALA A 101 3.89 12.70 20.76
CA ALA A 101 3.23 13.88 21.30
C ALA A 101 3.79 14.26 22.67
N THR A 102 3.98 13.29 23.57
CA THR A 102 4.57 13.53 24.90
C THR A 102 6.00 14.07 24.82
N THR A 103 6.83 13.51 23.94
CA THR A 103 8.24 13.91 23.81
C THR A 103 8.39 15.22 23.04
N GLY A 104 7.64 15.41 21.96
CA GLY A 104 7.69 16.60 21.11
C GLY A 104 7.17 17.86 21.81
N SER A 105 6.15 17.72 22.66
CA SER A 105 5.58 18.85 23.42
C SER A 105 6.61 19.52 24.35
N LEU A 106 7.49 18.71 24.96
CA LEU A 106 8.51 19.22 25.87
C LEU A 106 9.61 20.01 25.14
N LEU A 107 10.02 19.52 23.97
CA LEU A 107 10.99 20.21 23.11
C LEU A 107 10.44 21.54 22.58
N TRP A 108 9.17 21.55 22.16
CA TRP A 108 8.50 22.77 21.71
C TRP A 108 8.43 23.84 22.81
N TYR A 109 8.06 23.43 24.03
CA TYR A 109 7.98 24.33 25.17
C TYR A 109 9.36 24.90 25.56
N GLN A 110 10.41 24.08 25.50
CA GLN A 110 11.78 24.56 25.72
C GLN A 110 12.23 25.54 24.62
N GLY A 111 11.93 25.24 23.35
CA GLY A 111 12.23 26.14 22.23
C GLY A 111 11.56 27.51 22.37
N MET A 112 10.27 27.53 22.74
CA MET A 112 9.54 28.77 23.01
C MET A 112 10.19 29.63 24.10
N LYS A 113 10.61 29.01 25.21
CA LYS A 113 11.27 29.74 26.31
C LYS A 113 12.63 30.30 25.92
N ILE A 114 13.42 29.56 25.15
CA ILE A 114 14.72 30.04 24.64
C ILE A 114 14.51 31.26 23.72
N ASN A 115 13.53 31.20 22.82
CA ASN A 115 13.22 32.29 21.91
C ASN A 115 12.76 33.56 22.65
N ALA A 116 11.87 33.40 23.64
CA ALA A 116 11.43 34.51 24.48
C ALA A 116 12.59 35.10 25.30
N ASN A 117 13.44 34.25 25.88
CA ASN A 117 14.59 34.69 26.64
C ASN A 117 15.60 35.45 25.76
N MET A 118 15.84 35.01 24.53
CA MET A 118 16.73 35.71 23.59
C MET A 118 16.25 37.13 23.27
N ASN A 119 14.93 37.31 23.08
CA ASN A 119 14.36 38.63 22.85
C ASN A 119 14.52 39.55 24.06
N ILE A 120 14.27 39.02 25.27
CA ILE A 120 14.44 39.78 26.52
C ILE A 120 15.92 40.14 26.73
N LEU A 121 16.85 39.23 26.46
CA LEU A 121 18.29 39.50 26.55
C LEU A 121 18.72 40.60 25.57
N ARG A 122 18.16 40.60 24.36
CA ARG A 122 18.42 41.66 23.36
C ARG A 122 17.94 43.02 23.86
N GLU A 123 16.73 43.10 24.41
CA GLU A 123 16.16 44.34 24.95
C GLU A 123 16.91 44.82 26.21
N GLN A 124 17.30 43.91 27.10
CA GLN A 124 18.10 44.24 28.27
C GLN A 124 19.48 44.76 27.87
N LYS A 125 20.12 44.16 26.88
CA LYS A 125 21.41 44.63 26.37
C LYS A 125 21.29 46.04 25.79
N GLU A 126 20.25 46.31 24.99
CA GLU A 126 20.01 47.64 24.42
C GLU A 126 19.71 48.69 25.51
N SER A 127 18.92 48.33 26.52
CA SER A 127 18.63 49.20 27.66
C SER A 127 19.88 49.47 28.51
N LEU A 128 20.70 48.45 28.75
CA LEU A 128 21.99 48.59 29.45
C LEU A 128 22.97 49.46 28.67
N GLU A 129 23.08 49.29 27.35
CA GLU A 129 23.92 50.14 26.50
C GLU A 129 23.45 51.60 26.54
N LYS A 130 22.13 51.84 26.50
CA LYS A 130 21.55 53.18 26.61
C LYS A 130 21.76 53.80 28.00
N LEU A 131 21.63 53.01 29.07
CA LEU A 131 21.86 53.49 30.43
C LEU A 131 23.34 53.77 30.66
N ASN A 132 24.22 52.88 30.20
CA ASN A 132 25.67 53.04 30.25
C ASN A 132 26.13 54.27 29.46
N ALA A 133 25.53 54.55 28.30
CA ALA A 133 25.78 55.77 27.53
C ALA A 133 25.31 57.02 28.28
N LYS A 134 24.19 56.95 29.01
CA LYS A 134 23.68 58.07 29.83
C LYS A 134 24.47 58.28 31.12
N THR A 135 25.04 57.24 31.73
CA THR A 135 25.81 57.30 32.98
C THR A 135 27.32 57.31 32.77
N TRP A 136 27.78 57.35 31.51
CA TRP A 136 29.18 57.30 31.12
C TRP A 136 29.98 56.15 31.76
N GLY A 137 29.34 55.03 32.08
CA GLY A 137 29.99 53.88 32.73
C GLY A 137 30.19 53.96 34.24
N VAL A 138 29.65 54.98 34.91
CA VAL A 138 29.64 55.06 36.38
C VAL A 138 28.63 54.08 36.95
N ARG A 139 29.06 53.24 37.92
CA ARG A 139 28.20 52.28 38.63
C ARG A 139 28.10 52.64 40.10
N TYR A 140 26.91 52.54 40.66
CA TYR A 140 26.72 52.61 42.11
C TYR A 140 26.99 51.24 42.74
N HIS A 141 27.73 51.21 43.85
CA HIS A 141 28.04 50.01 44.61
C HIS A 141 27.85 50.28 46.11
N GLU A 142 27.29 49.33 46.84
CA GLU A 142 27.05 49.44 48.28
C GLU A 142 27.58 48.18 48.95
N ASP A 143 28.50 48.34 49.90
CA ASP A 143 29.09 47.27 50.70
C ASP A 143 28.99 47.61 52.20
N SER A 144 29.55 46.75 53.06
CA SER A 144 29.58 46.97 54.51
C SER A 144 30.39 48.19 54.97
N ASN A 145 31.16 48.81 54.07
CA ASN A 145 31.97 50.02 54.29
C ASN A 145 31.28 51.30 53.77
N GLY A 146 30.17 51.18 53.05
CA GLY A 146 29.33 52.31 52.64
C GLY A 146 28.91 52.29 51.17
N ARG A 147 28.53 53.47 50.67
CA ARG A 147 27.99 53.67 49.32
C ARG A 147 29.02 54.37 48.44
N PHE A 148 29.36 53.76 47.31
CA PHE A 148 30.42 54.18 46.41
C PHE A 148 29.91 54.38 44.98
N LEU A 149 30.48 55.36 44.27
CA LEU A 149 30.37 55.48 42.83
C LEU A 149 31.67 54.94 42.22
N VAL A 150 31.56 53.82 41.51
CA VAL A 150 32.67 53.15 40.83
C VAL A 150 32.83 53.77 39.44
N LEU A 151 33.99 54.34 39.20
CA LEU A 151 34.33 54.98 37.93
C LEU A 151 34.70 53.92 36.87
N PRO A 152 34.43 54.20 35.59
CA PRO A 152 34.96 53.38 34.50
C PRO A 152 36.50 53.44 34.47
N LYS A 153 37.12 52.40 33.92
CA LYS A 153 38.58 52.26 33.87
C LYS A 153 39.22 53.44 33.12
N GLY A 154 40.26 54.06 33.69
CA GLY A 154 40.98 55.20 33.11
C GLY A 154 40.32 56.56 33.34
N MET A 155 39.36 56.66 34.26
CA MET A 155 38.77 57.93 34.70
C MET A 155 39.07 58.19 36.19
N LYS A 156 39.38 59.44 36.52
CA LYS A 156 39.56 59.94 37.89
C LYS A 156 38.40 60.83 38.31
N ALA A 157 38.06 60.77 39.61
CA ALA A 157 37.04 61.60 40.23
C ALA A 157 37.66 62.85 40.85
N GLU A 158 37.19 64.03 40.43
CA GLU A 158 37.45 65.29 41.12
C GLU A 158 36.22 65.68 41.93
N THR A 159 36.37 65.75 43.26
CA THR A 159 35.25 65.93 44.21
C THR A 159 34.96 67.38 44.60
N ASN A 160 35.72 68.35 44.09
CA ASN A 160 35.61 69.76 44.48
C ASN A 160 34.63 70.57 43.62
N TRP A 161 33.68 69.89 42.96
CA TRP A 161 32.73 70.53 42.05
C TRP A 161 31.35 70.63 42.69
N THR A 162 30.60 71.68 42.35
CA THR A 162 29.20 71.82 42.78
C THR A 162 28.34 72.21 41.57
N LYS A 163 27.07 71.78 41.59
CA LYS A 163 26.05 72.10 40.59
C LYS A 163 24.90 72.86 41.27
N ASP A 164 24.15 73.62 40.49
CA ASP A 164 23.00 74.42 40.95
C ASP A 164 23.40 75.46 42.02
N ASN A 165 24.32 76.36 41.65
CA ASN A 165 24.77 77.47 42.51
C ASN A 165 25.28 77.03 43.90
N GLY A 166 26.01 75.90 43.96
CA GLY A 166 26.59 75.39 45.20
C GLY A 166 25.68 74.49 46.04
N LYS A 167 24.45 74.21 45.60
CA LYS A 167 23.49 73.41 46.37
C LYS A 167 23.71 71.90 46.29
N LEU A 168 24.36 71.41 45.24
CA LEU A 168 24.58 69.99 45.02
C LEU A 168 26.06 69.70 44.82
N ASN A 169 26.64 68.85 45.67
CA ASN A 169 28.00 68.35 45.49
C ASN A 169 28.06 67.47 44.25
N ALA A 170 29.02 67.74 43.37
CA ALA A 170 29.21 67.08 42.10
C ALA A 170 30.62 66.50 42.00
N VAL A 171 30.75 65.40 41.27
CA VAL A 171 32.04 64.78 40.96
C VAL A 171 32.28 64.92 39.46
N ARG A 172 33.38 65.55 39.08
CA ARG A 172 33.79 65.62 37.67
C ARG A 172 34.64 64.40 37.35
N LEU A 173 34.34 63.77 36.22
CA LEU A 173 35.12 62.67 35.68
C LEU A 173 36.15 63.23 34.69
N VAL A 174 37.42 62.90 34.89
CA VAL A 174 38.53 63.31 34.00
C VAL A 174 39.26 62.07 33.54
N GLN A 175 39.59 61.99 32.25
CA GLN A 175 40.37 60.88 31.70
C GLN A 175 41.82 60.99 32.17
N GLU A 176 42.37 59.88 32.65
CA GLU A 176 43.77 59.77 33.10
C GLU A 176 44.76 59.77 31.93
#